data_AF-A0AAU4MPN1-F1
#
_entry.id   AF-A0AAU4MPN1-F1
#
_cell.length_a   1.000
_cell.length_b   1.000
_cell.length_c   1.000
_cell.angle_alpha   90.00
_cell.angle_beta   90.00
_cell.angle_gamma   90.00
#
_symmetry.space_group_name_H-M   'P 1'
#
loop_
_entity.id
_entity.type
_entity.pdbx_description
1 polymer ?
#
loop_
_entity_poly.entity_id
_entity_poly.type
_entity_poly.pdbx_seq_one_letter_code
_entity_poly.pdbx_strand_id
1 'polypeptide(L)'
;MQKAVFAELPAWMPQALMVMAPPIDGVPFSGGPPQNIREYDPQWARSFVTGRASAACDHVTMLENVKVPVLFTHHVHWYDEKTGVAVGALSYLQVRRVEESVTAAGQGFTYRSFPDMPHMMHLYQPELYAHTVVEWFSALG
;
A
#
# COMPACT_ATOMS: atom_id res chain seq x y z
N MET A 1 2.34 -25.95 3.55
CA MET A 1 1.92 -24.77 2.77
C MET A 1 3.06 -23.79 2.47
N GLN A 2 4.02 -23.54 3.38
CA GLN A 2 5.12 -22.58 3.20
C GLN A 2 5.98 -22.78 1.95
N LYS A 3 6.18 -24.04 1.51
CA LYS A 3 6.91 -24.37 0.26
C LYS A 3 6.11 -24.09 -1.03
N ALA A 4 4.78 -23.99 -0.96
CA ALA A 4 3.92 -23.82 -2.14
C ALA A 4 3.78 -22.34 -2.56
N VAL A 5 3.97 -21.40 -1.63
CA VAL A 5 3.84 -19.96 -1.92
C VAL A 5 4.76 -19.54 -3.07
N PHE A 6 6.03 -19.93 -3.06
CA PHE A 6 6.95 -19.54 -4.13
C PHE A 6 6.74 -20.27 -5.45
N ALA A 7 6.03 -21.41 -5.44
CA ALA A 7 5.73 -22.17 -6.65
C ALA A 7 4.47 -21.66 -7.38
N GLU A 8 3.52 -21.11 -6.64
CA GLU A 8 2.22 -20.65 -7.16
C GLU A 8 2.19 -19.14 -7.48
N LEU A 9 3.21 -18.39 -7.04
CA LEU A 9 3.29 -16.96 -7.29
C LEU A 9 3.91 -16.65 -8.65
N PRO A 10 3.42 -15.62 -9.36
CA PRO A 10 4.11 -15.09 -10.53
C PRO A 10 5.56 -14.73 -10.19
N ALA A 11 6.46 -14.95 -11.15
CA ALA A 11 7.91 -14.82 -10.93
C ALA A 11 8.37 -13.43 -10.44
N TRP A 12 7.56 -12.39 -10.62
CA TRP A 12 7.85 -11.01 -10.16
C TRP A 12 7.43 -10.74 -8.71
N MET A 13 6.48 -11.52 -8.17
CA MET A 13 5.84 -11.22 -6.89
C MET A 13 6.76 -11.41 -5.67
N PRO A 14 7.66 -12.42 -5.62
CA PRO A 14 8.60 -12.53 -4.52
C PRO A 14 9.53 -11.32 -4.36
N GLN A 15 10.04 -10.77 -5.47
CA GLN A 15 10.89 -9.58 -5.46
C GLN A 15 10.09 -8.34 -5.03
N ALA A 16 8.86 -8.19 -5.53
CA ALA A 16 7.96 -7.13 -5.12
C ALA A 16 7.68 -7.16 -3.60
N LEU A 17 7.42 -8.34 -3.03
CA LEU A 17 7.19 -8.50 -1.60
C LEU A 17 8.43 -8.16 -0.76
N MET A 18 9.62 -8.53 -1.22
CA MET A 18 10.87 -8.22 -0.52
C MET A 18 11.12 -6.71 -0.43
N VAL A 19 10.77 -5.97 -1.49
CA VAL A 19 10.88 -4.51 -1.52
C VAL A 19 9.80 -3.85 -0.66
N MET A 20 8.56 -4.35 -0.69
CA MET A 20 7.44 -3.76 0.05
C MET A 20 7.50 -4.03 1.57
N ALA A 21 8.06 -5.17 1.97
CA ALA A 21 8.13 -5.60 3.36
C ALA A 21 9.46 -6.34 3.60
N PRO A 22 10.60 -5.63 3.62
CA PRO A 22 11.89 -6.25 3.88
C PRO A 22 11.92 -6.86 5.29
N PRO A 23 12.74 -7.89 5.53
CA PRO A 23 12.95 -8.43 6.87
C PRO A 23 13.37 -7.32 7.83
N ILE A 24 12.84 -7.38 9.05
CA ILE A 24 13.25 -6.48 10.15
C ILE A 24 14.27 -7.24 10.98
N ASP A 25 15.42 -6.64 11.24
CA ASP A 25 16.46 -7.25 12.05
C ASP A 25 15.93 -7.65 13.44
N GLY A 26 16.25 -8.87 13.86
CA GLY A 26 15.76 -9.45 15.11
C GLY A 26 14.30 -9.90 15.09
N VAL A 27 13.56 -9.66 14.00
CA VAL A 27 12.21 -10.22 13.77
C VAL A 27 12.35 -11.38 12.79
N PRO A 28 12.32 -12.64 13.26
CA PRO A 28 12.47 -13.78 12.37
C PRO A 28 11.35 -13.80 11.33
N PHE A 29 11.71 -13.63 10.05
CA PHE A 29 10.85 -13.98 8.93
C PHE A 29 10.51 -15.49 8.94
N SER A 30 11.39 -16.28 9.57
CA SER A 30 11.40 -17.75 9.61
C SER A 30 10.41 -18.39 10.58
N GLY A 31 9.29 -17.73 10.89
CA GLY A 31 8.12 -18.36 11.48
C GLY A 31 6.93 -18.47 10.51
N GLY A 32 6.99 -17.76 9.37
CA GLY A 32 5.78 -17.35 8.67
C GLY A 32 4.91 -16.43 9.55
N PRO A 33 3.93 -15.71 9.00
CA PRO A 33 2.86 -15.20 9.84
C PRO A 33 2.28 -16.39 10.63
N PRO A 34 1.95 -16.24 11.94
CA PRO A 34 1.20 -17.28 12.62
C PRO A 34 -0.01 -17.61 11.74
N GLN A 35 -0.19 -18.90 11.45
CA GLN A 35 -1.27 -19.40 10.60
C GLN A 35 -2.60 -19.18 11.36
N ASN A 36 -3.04 -17.92 11.38
CA ASN A 36 -4.20 -17.44 12.12
C ASN A 36 -5.51 -17.89 11.47
N ILE A 37 -5.44 -18.33 10.21
CA ILE A 37 -6.52 -18.97 9.47
C ILE A 37 -6.34 -20.49 9.51
N ARG A 38 -7.32 -21.17 10.12
CA ARG A 38 -7.35 -22.64 10.27
C ARG A 38 -7.33 -23.36 8.92
N GLU A 39 -7.85 -22.72 7.87
CA GLU A 39 -8.02 -23.28 6.54
C GLU A 39 -7.56 -22.28 5.47
N TYR A 40 -6.97 -22.79 4.39
CA TYR A 40 -6.65 -22.00 3.21
C TYR A 40 -7.91 -21.87 2.35
N ASP A 41 -8.34 -20.63 2.09
CA ASP A 41 -9.41 -20.34 1.13
C ASP A 41 -8.82 -19.80 -0.19
N PRO A 42 -8.77 -20.62 -1.25
CA PRO A 42 -8.27 -20.16 -2.55
C PRO A 42 -9.15 -19.07 -3.17
N GLN A 43 -10.45 -19.00 -2.83
CA GLN A 43 -11.33 -17.94 -3.32
C GLN A 43 -10.99 -16.59 -2.69
N TRP A 44 -10.60 -16.60 -1.41
CA TRP A 44 -10.10 -15.40 -0.73
C TRP A 44 -8.87 -14.84 -1.45
N ALA A 45 -7.83 -15.64 -1.66
CA ALA A 45 -6.62 -15.19 -2.38
C ALA A 45 -6.93 -14.75 -3.82
N ARG A 46 -7.76 -15.52 -4.54
CA ARG A 46 -8.22 -15.18 -5.89
C ARG A 46 -8.98 -13.84 -5.93
N SER A 47 -9.71 -13.48 -4.88
CA SER A 47 -10.46 -12.22 -4.83
C SER A 47 -9.54 -10.99 -4.87
N PHE A 48 -8.34 -11.06 -4.27
CA PHE A 48 -7.35 -9.97 -4.34
C PHE A 48 -6.70 -9.89 -5.73
N VAL A 49 -6.27 -11.03 -6.28
CA VAL A 49 -5.63 -11.08 -7.61
C VAL A 49 -6.59 -10.64 -8.72
N THR A 50 -7.88 -10.92 -8.57
CA THR A 50 -8.92 -10.50 -9.55
C THR A 50 -9.53 -9.13 -9.25
N GLY A 51 -9.11 -8.44 -8.19
CA GLY A 51 -9.68 -7.16 -7.75
C GLY A 51 -11.10 -7.23 -7.16
N ARG A 52 -11.67 -8.43 -7.02
CA ARG A 52 -13.01 -8.63 -6.43
C ARG A 52 -13.08 -8.24 -4.96
N ALA A 53 -11.97 -8.33 -4.23
CA ALA A 53 -11.89 -7.97 -2.82
C ALA A 53 -12.38 -6.53 -2.55
N SER A 54 -12.22 -5.62 -3.51
CA SER A 54 -12.60 -4.21 -3.40
C SER A 54 -13.66 -3.78 -4.41
N ALA A 55 -14.21 -4.70 -5.20
CA ALA A 55 -15.11 -4.37 -6.32
C ALA A 55 -16.43 -3.69 -5.90
N ALA A 56 -16.89 -3.94 -4.67
CA ALA A 56 -18.08 -3.29 -4.12
C ALA A 56 -17.77 -1.97 -3.39
N CYS A 57 -16.50 -1.57 -3.30
CA CYS A 57 -16.10 -0.33 -2.66
C CYS A 57 -16.07 0.80 -3.71
N ASP A 58 -17.07 1.69 -3.64
CA ASP A 58 -17.10 2.91 -4.44
C ASP A 58 -16.17 3.97 -3.84
N HIS A 59 -14.88 3.80 -4.10
CA HIS A 59 -13.82 4.69 -3.61
C HIS A 59 -14.01 6.13 -4.12
N VAL A 60 -14.59 6.31 -5.31
CA VAL A 60 -14.78 7.65 -5.88
C VAL A 60 -15.78 8.43 -5.06
N THR A 61 -16.96 7.84 -4.80
CA THR A 61 -17.97 8.48 -3.94
C THR A 61 -17.43 8.75 -2.53
N MET A 62 -16.62 7.85 -1.97
CA MET A 62 -16.00 8.06 -0.66
C MET A 62 -15.03 9.26 -0.68
N LEU A 63 -14.16 9.35 -1.68
CA LEU A 63 -13.15 10.41 -1.80
C LEU A 63 -13.78 11.78 -2.08
N GLU A 64 -14.83 11.82 -2.89
CA GLU A 64 -15.63 13.04 -3.17
C GLU A 64 -16.41 13.55 -1.94
N ASN A 65 -16.50 12.75 -0.89
CA ASN A 65 -17.18 13.11 0.36
C ASN A 65 -16.25 13.31 1.55
N VAL A 66 -14.93 13.34 1.35
CA VAL A 66 -13.97 13.66 2.42
C VAL A 66 -14.24 15.08 2.96
N LYS A 67 -14.24 15.22 4.30
CA LYS A 67 -14.59 16.47 5.00
C LYS A 67 -13.44 17.12 5.77
N VAL A 68 -12.24 16.53 5.67
CA VAL A 68 -11.05 16.99 6.39
C VAL A 68 -9.85 17.06 5.44
N PRO A 69 -8.84 17.90 5.73
CA PRO A 69 -7.58 17.88 5.00
C PRO A 69 -6.91 16.50 5.04
N VAL A 70 -6.25 16.13 3.95
CA VAL A 70 -5.61 14.81 3.78
C VAL A 70 -4.10 14.97 3.64
N LEU A 71 -3.35 14.21 4.44
CA LEU A 71 -1.96 13.86 4.16
C LEU A 71 -1.94 12.53 3.42
N PHE A 72 -1.35 12.51 2.22
CA PHE A 72 -1.18 11.31 1.43
C PHE A 72 0.31 10.97 1.30
N THR A 73 0.75 9.93 1.99
CA THR A 73 2.11 9.41 1.88
C THR A 73 2.16 8.25 0.90
N HIS A 74 2.94 8.39 -0.17
CA HIS A 74 3.06 7.39 -1.21
C HIS A 74 4.42 6.72 -1.13
N HIS A 75 4.42 5.50 -0.60
CA HIS A 75 5.61 4.70 -0.37
C HIS A 75 5.98 3.92 -1.63
N VAL A 76 6.86 2.93 -1.51
CA VAL A 76 7.41 2.19 -2.66
C VAL A 76 6.36 1.81 -3.71
N HIS A 77 6.65 2.25 -4.92
CA HIS A 77 5.90 1.97 -6.12
C HIS A 77 6.86 1.96 -7.31
N TRP A 78 6.66 1.02 -8.22
CA TRP A 78 7.42 0.96 -9.46
C TRP A 78 6.62 0.21 -10.52
N TYR A 79 7.04 0.36 -11.77
CA TYR A 79 6.38 -0.24 -12.93
C TYR A 79 7.38 -1.09 -13.69
N ASP A 80 7.07 -2.35 -13.91
CA ASP A 80 7.82 -3.19 -14.83
C ASP A 80 7.39 -2.86 -16.26
N GLU A 81 8.20 -2.08 -16.99
CA GLU A 81 7.92 -1.71 -18.37
C GLU A 81 7.78 -2.92 -19.31
N LYS A 82 8.40 -4.06 -19.00
CA LYS A 82 8.37 -5.25 -19.86
C LYS A 82 7.10 -6.07 -19.69
N THR A 83 6.62 -6.21 -18.47
CA THR A 83 5.43 -7.03 -18.15
C THR A 83 4.17 -6.19 -17.97
N GLY A 84 4.32 -4.87 -17.86
CA GLY A 84 3.25 -3.93 -17.58
C GLY A 84 2.73 -4.01 -16.14
N VAL A 85 3.43 -4.73 -15.27
CA VAL A 85 3.02 -4.93 -13.87
C VAL A 85 3.37 -3.69 -13.05
N ALA A 86 2.38 -3.12 -12.39
CA ALA A 86 2.59 -2.12 -11.36
C ALA A 86 2.76 -2.80 -9.99
N VAL A 87 3.80 -2.40 -9.27
CA VAL A 87 4.03 -2.80 -7.88
C VAL A 87 3.86 -1.58 -7.00
N GLY A 88 3.20 -1.76 -5.85
CA GLY A 88 2.82 -0.70 -4.93
C GLY A 88 1.32 -0.73 -4.65
N ALA A 89 0.86 0.14 -3.75
CA ALA A 89 -0.56 0.23 -3.42
C ALA A 89 -1.37 0.94 -4.52
N LEU A 90 -0.79 1.99 -5.12
CA LEU A 90 -1.40 2.83 -6.14
C LEU A 90 -0.36 3.22 -7.20
N SER A 91 -0.82 3.40 -8.43
CA SER A 91 -0.04 4.07 -9.47
C SER A 91 -0.11 5.59 -9.32
N TYR A 92 0.83 6.32 -9.95
CA TYR A 92 0.77 7.78 -10.02
C TYR A 92 -0.55 8.31 -10.60
N LEU A 93 -1.13 7.62 -11.59
CA LEU A 93 -2.41 8.02 -12.18
C LEU A 93 -3.54 7.92 -11.16
N GLN A 94 -3.55 6.85 -10.37
CA GLN A 94 -4.55 6.68 -9.31
C GLN A 94 -4.36 7.72 -8.19
N VAL A 95 -3.11 8.03 -7.80
CA VAL A 95 -2.84 9.09 -6.81
C VAL A 95 -3.35 10.45 -7.30
N ARG A 96 -3.10 10.82 -8.56
CA ARG A 96 -3.67 12.06 -9.13
C ARG A 96 -5.19 12.06 -9.08
N ARG A 97 -5.82 10.92 -9.37
CA ARG A 97 -7.27 10.82 -9.29
C ARG A 97 -7.80 11.02 -7.87
N VAL A 98 -7.08 10.51 -6.87
CA VAL A 98 -7.40 10.74 -5.45
C VAL A 98 -7.30 12.24 -5.12
N GLU A 99 -6.20 12.88 -5.51
CA GLU A 99 -5.98 14.32 -5.31
C GLU A 99 -7.11 15.15 -5.95
N GLU A 100 -7.47 14.87 -7.21
CA GLU A 100 -8.57 15.52 -7.91
C GLU A 100 -9.90 15.37 -7.16
N SER A 101 -10.25 14.15 -6.74
CA SER A 101 -11.52 13.91 -6.03
C SER A 101 -11.58 14.60 -4.67
N VAL A 102 -10.49 14.58 -3.89
CA VAL A 102 -10.44 15.21 -2.56
C VAL A 102 -10.46 16.73 -2.68
N THR A 103 -9.71 17.30 -3.63
CA THR A 103 -9.68 18.76 -3.84
C THR A 103 -10.99 19.28 -4.41
N ALA A 104 -11.66 18.52 -5.29
CA ALA A 104 -13.02 18.84 -5.76
C ALA A 104 -14.06 18.85 -4.63
N ALA A 105 -13.85 18.06 -3.57
CA ALA A 105 -14.65 18.09 -2.34
C ALA A 105 -14.36 19.31 -1.43
N GLY A 106 -13.48 20.21 -1.86
CA GLY A 106 -13.11 21.43 -1.12
C GLY A 106 -12.11 21.20 0.00
N GLN A 107 -11.42 20.05 0.03
CA GLN A 107 -10.43 19.71 1.07
C GLN A 107 -8.99 19.91 0.57
N GLY A 108 -8.10 20.28 1.50
CA GLY A 108 -6.67 20.32 1.23
C GLY A 108 -6.09 18.91 1.04
N PHE A 109 -5.15 18.77 0.10
CA PHE A 109 -4.46 17.52 -0.16
C PHE A 109 -2.94 17.74 -0.16
N THR A 110 -2.25 17.17 0.83
CA THR A 110 -0.80 17.22 0.94
C THR A 110 -0.21 15.91 0.50
N TYR A 111 0.41 15.89 -0.68
CA TYR A 111 1.13 14.73 -1.18
C TYR A 111 2.59 14.72 -0.70
N ARG A 112 3.07 13.55 -0.26
CA ARG A 112 4.48 13.28 0.06
C ARG A 112 4.88 11.93 -0.51
N SER A 113 5.95 11.92 -1.31
CA SER A 113 6.45 10.70 -1.96
C SER A 113 7.69 10.19 -1.22
N PHE A 114 7.70 8.90 -0.92
CA PHE A 114 8.81 8.19 -0.29
C PHE A 114 9.07 6.88 -1.07
N PRO A 115 9.57 6.97 -2.32
CA PRO A 115 9.66 5.82 -3.23
C PRO A 115 10.58 4.70 -2.71
N ASP A 116 11.56 5.05 -1.87
CA ASP A 116 12.49 4.09 -1.27
C ASP A 116 11.97 3.51 0.06
N MET A 117 10.80 3.96 0.55
CA MET A 117 10.25 3.46 1.82
C MET A 117 9.40 2.21 1.63
N PRO A 118 9.62 1.17 2.46
CA PRO A 118 8.71 0.05 2.52
C PRO A 118 7.27 0.46 2.84
N HIS A 119 6.32 -0.42 2.56
CA HIS A 119 4.90 -0.13 2.69
C HIS A 119 4.52 0.34 4.10
N MET A 120 5.12 -0.24 5.14
CA MET A 120 4.88 0.11 6.55
C MET A 120 5.92 1.12 7.06
N MET A 121 5.96 2.35 6.50
CA MET A 121 6.94 3.38 6.89
C MET A 121 7.04 3.59 8.41
N HIS A 122 5.91 3.54 9.13
CA HIS A 122 5.85 3.68 10.59
C HIS A 122 6.60 2.57 11.35
N LEU A 123 6.80 1.40 10.74
CA LEU A 123 7.53 0.28 11.32
C LEU A 123 9.03 0.35 11.01
N TYR A 124 9.40 0.72 9.79
CA TYR A 124 10.79 0.74 9.33
C TYR A 124 11.53 2.05 9.61
N GLN A 125 10.83 3.18 9.56
CA GLN A 125 11.36 4.52 9.86
C GLN A 125 10.37 5.32 10.73
N PRO A 126 10.21 4.93 12.01
CA PRO A 126 9.23 5.55 12.90
C PRO A 126 9.46 7.05 13.11
N GLU A 127 10.72 7.50 13.14
CA GLU A 127 11.06 8.92 13.29
C GLU A 127 10.62 9.73 12.05
N LEU A 128 10.92 9.25 10.85
CA LEU A 128 10.48 9.87 9.60
C LEU A 128 8.95 9.96 9.53
N TYR A 129 8.26 8.87 9.90
CA TYR A 129 6.81 8.84 9.95
C TYR A 129 6.25 9.87 10.93
N ALA A 130 6.74 9.88 12.17
CA ALA A 130 6.28 10.81 13.19
C ALA A 130 6.54 12.27 12.78
N HIS A 131 7.74 12.57 12.24
CA HIS A 131 8.08 13.89 11.77
C HIS A 131 7.16 14.36 10.64
N THR A 132 6.93 13.51 9.63
CA THR A 132 6.07 13.82 8.48
C THR A 132 4.65 14.17 8.93
N VAL A 133 4.09 13.42 9.88
CA VAL A 133 2.74 13.66 10.41
C VAL A 133 2.69 14.94 11.24
N VAL A 134 3.65 15.15 12.14
CA VAL A 134 3.69 16.32 13.03
C VAL A 134 3.88 17.60 12.23
N GLU A 135 4.83 17.61 11.29
CA GLU A 135 5.09 18.77 10.43
C GLU A 135 3.84 19.17 9.63
N TRP A 136 3.18 18.18 8.99
CA TRP A 136 1.95 18.43 8.26
C TRP A 136 0.85 18.97 9.17
N PHE A 137 0.64 18.34 10.32
CA PHE A 137 -0.40 18.75 11.26
C PHE A 137 -0.17 20.18 11.77
N SER A 138 1.06 20.54 12.11
CA SER A 138 1.41 21.91 12.53
C SER A 138 1.18 22.96 11.45
N ALA A 139 1.17 22.57 10.16
CA ALA A 139 0.90 23.47 9.05
C ALA A 139 -0.61 23.68 8.76
N LEU A 140 -1.51 22.95 9.44
CA LEU A 140 -2.96 23.06 9.20
C LEU A 140 -3.63 24.25 9.89
N GLY A 141 -2.98 24.89 10.86
CA GLY A 141 -3.50 26.04 11.61
C GLY A 141 -4.18 25.66 12.92
#